data_AF-A0A1C7MPP2-F1
#
_entry.id   AF-A0A1C7MPP2-F1
#
_cell.length_a   1.000
_cell.length_b   1.000
_cell.length_c   1.000
_cell.angle_alpha   90.00
_cell.angle_beta   90.00
_cell.angle_gamma   90.00
#
_symmetry.space_group_name_H-M   'P 1'
#
loop_
_entity.id
_entity.type
_entity.pdbx_description
1 polymer ?
#
loop_
_entity_poly.entity_id
_entity_poly.type
_entity_poly.pdbx_seq_one_letter_code
_entity_poly.pdbx_strand_id
1 'polypeptide(L)'
;MCNMPAESLKEKALFGSYTHPLSLIGHSYDPLLSAIGAVFSSCELIAHIAIGDAQVVLIGDGSHGTYEFYAHRANLTKRLIEEKGFTAVAVEADWPDAFRVNRYIHGGALKNGHVKSARDSLADFERFPKWMWKNEVMPAFIEYMKRYNDSVMRDTQDPSKKVSFYGMDLYSLHRSADEVLKYIERVDPEGAKTARKKYNCFERFGEDTLRYAYETQFGLAKVKIAALRSPSDCHKEVLFNLKNLLINHRKYIEDQMPVNHDHSGHPAEEQFMAEMNALVVRDAEEYYRTMLTEDVLSWNIRDDHFARALANIADYLGTSKSNGDRNRAKIVVWAHNSHVGDAKATDMGRRRDILLNPLGEINVGQRCREMFGVNNVFNIGFLTNRGTGLSTTSFARCKVCLSFLVTAAYNWDDPPHLHRMNPPIDRSIESVFDEWATEDCFVITHKIVTASDGKTKKVKVSEELSDFLNRPRYQRFIGVIYKRTTEIPSHYSKCSVADQFDAVAHVRESRGIQPLEHEDTWKGLIKGEIDETFPFGE
;
A
#
# COMPACT_ATOMS: atom_id res chain seq x y z
N MET A 1 31.97 4.89 -25.72
CA MET A 1 32.17 5.43 -24.36
C MET A 1 32.41 6.93 -24.50
N CYS A 2 31.37 7.76 -24.41
CA CYS A 2 31.54 9.21 -24.35
C CYS A 2 32.09 9.59 -22.96
N ASN A 3 33.04 10.54 -22.92
CA ASN A 3 33.67 11.01 -21.69
C ASN A 3 32.62 11.55 -20.71
N MET A 4 32.33 10.81 -19.63
CA MET A 4 31.58 11.36 -18.50
C MET A 4 32.42 12.45 -17.82
N PRO A 5 31.82 13.58 -17.41
CA PRO A 5 32.51 14.59 -16.62
C PRO A 5 33.11 13.98 -15.35
N ALA A 6 34.26 14.49 -14.89
CA ALA A 6 34.95 13.98 -13.70
C ALA A 6 34.07 13.98 -12.43
N GLU A 7 33.15 14.94 -12.33
CA GLU A 7 32.16 15.03 -11.24
C GLU A 7 31.16 13.85 -11.27
N SER A 8 30.68 13.48 -12.46
CA SER A 8 29.79 12.32 -12.63
C SER A 8 30.48 10.99 -12.32
N LEU A 9 31.79 10.86 -12.57
CA LEU A 9 32.56 9.67 -12.19
C LEU A 9 32.67 9.52 -10.67
N LYS A 10 32.88 10.62 -9.94
CA LYS A 10 32.90 10.62 -8.46
C LYS A 10 31.52 10.24 -7.90
N GLU A 11 30.45 10.80 -8.46
CA GLU A 11 29.09 10.48 -8.04
C GLU A 11 28.71 9.03 -8.33
N LYS A 12 29.12 8.48 -9.47
CA LYS A 12 28.91 7.06 -9.78
C LYS A 12 29.65 6.15 -8.82
N ALA A 13 30.89 6.50 -8.46
CA ALA A 13 31.66 5.75 -7.46
C ALA A 13 31.02 5.85 -6.06
N LEU A 14 30.53 7.04 -5.68
CA LEU A 14 29.78 7.25 -4.44
C LEU A 14 28.50 6.42 -4.43
N PHE A 15 27.69 6.46 -5.50
CA PHE A 15 26.49 5.65 -5.62
C PHE A 15 26.80 4.16 -5.44
N GLY A 16 27.78 3.65 -6.19
CA GLY A 16 28.16 2.23 -6.15
C GLY A 16 28.66 1.73 -4.80
N SER A 17 29.20 2.59 -3.92
CA SER A 17 29.66 2.17 -2.58
C SER A 17 28.53 1.94 -1.58
N TYR A 18 27.32 2.42 -1.87
CA TYR A 18 26.11 2.21 -1.06
C TYR A 18 25.04 1.36 -1.76
N THR A 19 25.39 0.79 -2.92
CA THR A 19 24.52 -0.12 -3.68
C THR A 19 24.71 -1.55 -3.21
N HIS A 20 23.60 -2.24 -2.98
CA HIS A 20 23.56 -3.65 -2.63
C HIS A 20 22.80 -4.45 -3.69
N PRO A 21 23.21 -5.68 -4.02
CA PRO A 21 22.50 -6.51 -4.99
C PRO A 21 21.10 -6.87 -4.50
N LEU A 22 20.13 -6.88 -5.41
CA LEU A 22 18.75 -7.27 -5.17
C LEU A 22 18.44 -8.51 -6.02
N SER A 23 17.96 -9.55 -5.36
CA SER A 23 17.50 -10.79 -6.00
C SER A 23 16.43 -11.44 -5.14
N LEU A 24 15.74 -12.43 -5.71
CA LEU A 24 14.74 -13.22 -4.97
C LEU A 24 15.35 -14.27 -4.02
N ILE A 25 16.69 -14.31 -3.91
CA ILE A 25 17.40 -15.16 -2.96
C ILE A 25 17.32 -14.52 -1.57
N GLY A 26 17.04 -15.33 -0.54
CA GLY A 26 16.80 -14.85 0.82
C GLY A 26 17.87 -13.89 1.36
N HIS A 27 19.16 -14.21 1.19
CA HIS A 27 20.29 -13.39 1.68
C HIS A 27 20.42 -12.02 1.02
N SER A 28 19.78 -11.78 -0.12
CA SER A 28 19.84 -10.49 -0.81
C SER A 28 19.32 -9.33 0.05
N TYR A 29 18.42 -9.62 0.99
CA TYR A 29 17.83 -8.62 1.89
C TYR A 29 18.62 -8.42 3.21
N ASP A 30 19.75 -9.12 3.39
CA ASP A 30 20.52 -9.06 4.64
C ASP A 30 20.90 -7.62 5.04
N PRO A 31 21.38 -6.73 4.14
CA PRO A 31 21.67 -5.35 4.49
C PRO A 31 20.48 -4.55 5.08
N LEU A 32 19.25 -4.97 4.78
CA LEU A 32 18.03 -4.38 5.35
C LEU A 32 17.67 -5.00 6.72
N LEU A 33 17.89 -6.30 6.89
CA LEU A 33 17.29 -7.09 7.98
C LEU A 33 18.28 -7.63 9.01
N SER A 34 19.45 -8.14 8.60
CA SER A 34 20.24 -9.05 9.42
C SER A 34 21.76 -8.81 9.32
N ALA A 35 22.45 -9.02 10.45
CA ALA A 35 23.90 -9.12 10.55
C ALA A 35 24.37 -10.58 10.74
N ILE A 36 23.51 -11.57 10.52
CA ILE A 36 23.82 -12.97 10.84
C ILE A 36 24.84 -13.52 9.83
N GLY A 37 26.10 -13.66 10.28
CA GLY A 37 27.16 -14.37 9.55
C GLY A 37 28.60 -13.92 9.83
N ALA A 38 28.81 -12.81 10.54
CA ALA A 38 30.13 -12.24 10.76
C ALA A 38 30.58 -12.39 12.22
N VAL A 39 31.26 -13.49 12.55
CA VAL A 39 32.16 -13.50 13.72
C VAL A 39 33.37 -12.64 13.34
N PHE A 40 33.29 -11.32 13.58
CA PHE A 40 34.46 -10.45 13.46
C PHE A 40 34.85 -9.88 14.82
N SER A 41 36.02 -10.33 15.27
CA SER A 41 36.77 -9.78 16.40
C SER A 41 37.33 -8.41 16.03
N SER A 42 36.58 -7.34 16.29
CA SER A 42 37.08 -5.98 16.62
C SER A 42 35.93 -4.98 16.63
N CYS A 43 35.96 -4.01 17.55
CA CYS A 43 34.94 -3.02 17.89
C CYS A 43 34.51 -2.01 16.79
N GLU A 44 34.47 -2.37 15.50
CA GLU A 44 34.17 -1.42 14.40
C GLU A 44 33.17 -1.91 13.33
N LEU A 45 32.31 -2.89 13.64
CA LEU A 45 31.30 -3.39 12.68
C LEU A 45 29.87 -3.43 13.28
N ILE A 46 29.26 -2.25 13.49
CA ILE A 46 27.78 -2.09 13.61
C ILE A 46 27.18 -1.87 12.20
N ALA A 47 27.81 -2.46 11.18
CA ALA A 47 27.49 -2.17 9.79
C ALA A 47 26.44 -3.16 9.26
N HIS A 48 25.38 -2.61 8.65
CA HIS A 48 24.45 -3.27 7.72
C HIS A 48 23.15 -3.91 8.25
N ILE A 49 22.48 -3.33 9.26
CA ILE A 49 21.02 -3.55 9.44
C ILE A 49 20.30 -2.21 9.32
N ALA A 50 19.65 -1.97 8.18
CA ALA A 50 19.00 -0.68 7.92
C ALA A 50 17.66 -0.51 8.67
N ILE A 51 16.80 -1.53 8.64
CA ILE A 51 15.43 -1.44 9.21
C ILE A 51 15.47 -1.36 10.74
N GLY A 52 16.50 -1.92 11.37
CA GLY A 52 16.68 -1.88 12.82
C GLY A 52 15.50 -2.50 13.57
N ASP A 53 14.96 -1.75 14.52
CA ASP A 53 13.78 -2.09 15.32
C ASP A 53 12.54 -1.26 14.92
N ALA A 54 12.43 -0.90 13.64
CA ALA A 54 11.26 -0.17 13.14
C ALA A 54 9.94 -0.87 13.54
N GLN A 55 8.95 -0.05 13.88
CA GLN A 55 7.61 -0.51 14.18
C GLN A 55 6.76 -0.63 12.90
N VAL A 56 6.92 0.31 11.96
CA VAL A 56 6.19 0.31 10.69
C VAL A 56 7.20 0.28 9.54
N VAL A 57 7.04 -0.66 8.62
CA VAL A 57 7.83 -0.74 7.39
C VAL A 57 6.89 -0.60 6.21
N LEU A 58 7.02 0.50 5.46
CA LEU A 58 6.25 0.75 4.25
C LEU A 58 7.06 0.32 3.03
N ILE A 59 6.49 -0.57 2.22
CA ILE A 59 7.12 -1.10 1.00
C ILE A 59 6.27 -0.66 -0.20
N GLY A 60 6.81 0.31 -0.93
CA GLY A 60 6.21 0.91 -2.11
C GLY A 60 6.29 0.02 -3.34
N ASP A 61 5.51 0.36 -4.36
CA ASP A 61 5.73 -0.07 -5.74
C ASP A 61 5.78 1.16 -6.68
N GLY A 62 6.69 1.15 -7.66
CA GLY A 62 6.73 2.18 -8.70
C GLY A 62 5.68 1.95 -9.79
N SER A 63 5.10 0.74 -9.79
CA SER A 63 3.88 0.44 -10.50
C SER A 63 3.07 -0.66 -9.81
N HIS A 64 1.75 -0.60 -9.92
CA HIS A 64 0.89 -1.71 -9.46
C HIS A 64 0.98 -2.97 -10.33
N GLY A 65 1.59 -2.86 -11.51
CA GLY A 65 1.53 -3.84 -12.60
C GLY A 65 2.77 -4.69 -12.79
N THR A 66 3.76 -4.61 -11.89
CA THR A 66 5.07 -5.26 -12.06
C THR A 66 5.22 -6.48 -11.15
N TYR A 67 5.53 -7.64 -11.72
CA TYR A 67 5.68 -8.91 -10.99
C TYR A 67 6.74 -8.84 -9.89
N GLU A 68 7.92 -8.32 -10.23
CA GLU A 68 9.09 -8.29 -9.35
C GLU A 68 8.81 -7.50 -8.07
N PHE A 69 8.00 -6.44 -8.14
CA PHE A 69 7.61 -5.65 -6.98
C PHE A 69 6.77 -6.47 -5.99
N TYR A 70 5.80 -7.27 -6.47
CA TYR A 70 5.07 -8.19 -5.59
C TYR A 70 5.97 -9.29 -5.04
N ALA A 71 6.84 -9.86 -5.87
CA ALA A 71 7.74 -10.93 -5.45
C ALA A 71 8.72 -10.46 -4.35
N HIS A 72 9.34 -9.29 -4.53
CA HIS A 72 10.23 -8.71 -3.51
C HIS A 72 9.47 -8.27 -2.26
N ARG A 73 8.29 -7.65 -2.39
CA ARG A 73 7.40 -7.33 -1.26
C ARG A 73 7.08 -8.58 -0.45
N ALA A 74 6.64 -9.66 -1.10
CA ALA A 74 6.32 -10.92 -0.44
C ALA A 74 7.53 -11.50 0.30
N ASN A 75 8.70 -11.59 -0.35
CA ASN A 75 9.89 -12.18 0.26
C ASN A 75 10.47 -11.33 1.41
N LEU A 76 10.48 -10.01 1.26
CA LEU A 76 10.91 -9.10 2.34
C LEU A 76 9.95 -9.19 3.54
N THR A 77 8.64 -9.22 3.29
CA THR A 77 7.64 -9.37 4.36
C THR A 77 7.77 -10.70 5.10
N LYS A 78 8.04 -11.82 4.40
CA LYS A 78 8.29 -13.13 5.06
C LYS A 78 9.41 -13.01 6.09
N ARG A 79 10.54 -12.43 5.69
CA ARG A 79 11.68 -12.23 6.59
C ARG A 79 11.39 -11.22 7.71
N LEU A 80 10.62 -10.16 7.45
CA LEU A 80 10.18 -9.24 8.51
C LEU A 80 9.32 -9.96 9.56
N ILE A 81 8.44 -10.85 9.14
CA ILE A 81 7.64 -11.68 10.04
C ILE A 81 8.55 -12.62 10.85
N GLU A 82 9.40 -13.40 10.18
CA GLU A 82 10.22 -14.46 10.78
C GLU A 82 11.35 -13.91 11.68
N GLU A 83 12.05 -12.86 11.23
CA GLU A 83 13.29 -12.36 11.86
C GLU A 83 13.07 -11.12 12.73
N LYS A 84 12.00 -10.35 12.50
CA LYS A 84 11.76 -9.05 13.16
C LYS A 84 10.46 -8.98 13.94
N GLY A 85 9.64 -10.03 13.92
CA GLY A 85 8.42 -10.16 14.72
C GLY A 85 7.29 -9.24 14.24
N PHE A 86 7.18 -9.00 12.93
CA PHE A 86 6.03 -8.30 12.36
C PHE A 86 4.79 -9.20 12.40
N THR A 87 3.68 -8.68 12.91
CA THR A 87 2.43 -9.44 13.14
C THR A 87 1.25 -8.93 12.33
N ALA A 88 1.43 -7.88 11.52
CA ALA A 88 0.41 -7.40 10.60
C ALA A 88 0.98 -7.06 9.24
N VAL A 89 0.21 -7.39 8.21
CA VAL A 89 0.40 -6.91 6.83
C VAL A 89 -0.84 -6.11 6.45
N ALA A 90 -0.66 -4.82 6.19
CA ALA A 90 -1.71 -3.94 5.69
C ALA A 90 -1.45 -3.61 4.22
N VAL A 91 -2.46 -3.74 3.37
CA VAL A 91 -2.33 -3.49 1.92
C VAL A 91 -3.30 -2.40 1.45
N GLU A 92 -2.94 -1.68 0.39
CA GLU A 92 -3.78 -0.68 -0.28
C GLU A 92 -4.99 -1.35 -0.95
N ALA A 93 -5.91 -1.81 -0.12
CA ALA A 93 -7.11 -2.54 -0.48
C ALA A 93 -8.27 -2.16 0.43
N ASP A 94 -9.47 -2.39 -0.09
CA ASP A 94 -10.71 -2.35 0.65
C ASP A 94 -10.62 -3.22 1.92
N TRP A 95 -11.06 -2.64 3.03
CA TRP A 95 -11.06 -3.27 4.35
C TRP A 95 -11.81 -4.63 4.41
N PRO A 96 -13.08 -4.76 3.95
CA PRO A 96 -13.80 -6.03 4.02
C PRO A 96 -13.19 -7.13 3.15
N ASP A 97 -12.59 -6.79 2.00
CA ASP A 97 -12.03 -7.73 1.03
C ASP A 97 -10.78 -8.41 1.59
N ALA A 98 -9.86 -7.60 2.12
CA ALA A 98 -8.66 -8.10 2.77
C ALA A 98 -8.99 -8.90 4.04
N PHE A 99 -10.10 -8.59 4.71
CA PHE A 99 -10.50 -9.37 5.88
C PHE A 99 -10.88 -10.82 5.55
N ARG A 100 -11.42 -11.09 4.36
CA ARG A 100 -11.63 -12.46 3.89
C ARG A 100 -10.32 -13.26 3.85
N VAL A 101 -9.23 -12.61 3.45
CA VAL A 101 -7.87 -13.20 3.49
C VAL A 101 -7.46 -13.46 4.94
N ASN A 102 -7.68 -12.49 5.85
CA ASN A 102 -7.40 -12.66 7.28
C ASN A 102 -8.10 -13.89 7.87
N ARG A 103 -9.38 -14.07 7.54
CA ARG A 103 -10.19 -15.22 7.96
C ARG A 103 -9.56 -16.53 7.51
N TYR A 104 -9.16 -16.62 6.23
CA TYR A 104 -8.52 -17.81 5.68
C TYR A 104 -7.21 -18.16 6.39
N ILE A 105 -6.31 -17.19 6.59
CA ILE A 105 -4.99 -17.44 7.20
C ILE A 105 -5.06 -17.78 8.69
N HIS A 106 -6.18 -17.48 9.36
CA HIS A 106 -6.44 -17.89 10.74
C HIS A 106 -7.27 -19.16 10.85
N GLY A 107 -7.64 -19.81 9.75
CA GLY A 107 -8.48 -21.02 9.74
C GLY A 107 -9.93 -20.77 10.12
N GLY A 108 -10.38 -19.51 10.09
CA GLY A 108 -11.76 -19.13 10.38
C GLY A 108 -12.74 -19.62 9.31
N ALA A 109 -14.01 -19.72 9.69
CA ALA A 109 -15.11 -19.91 8.75
C ALA A 109 -15.72 -18.55 8.38
N LEU A 110 -16.30 -18.45 7.19
CA LEU A 110 -17.29 -17.43 6.87
C LEU A 110 -18.69 -17.98 7.18
N LYS A 111 -19.71 -17.10 7.15
CA LYS A 111 -21.12 -17.50 7.34
C LYS A 111 -21.58 -18.59 6.37
N ASN A 112 -21.01 -18.65 5.17
CA ASN A 112 -21.31 -19.64 4.13
C ASN A 112 -20.33 -20.83 4.10
N GLY A 113 -19.53 -21.02 5.16
CA GLY A 113 -18.57 -22.11 5.32
C GLY A 113 -17.11 -21.64 5.26
N HIS A 114 -16.18 -22.60 5.26
CA HIS A 114 -14.75 -22.32 5.22
C HIS A 114 -14.30 -21.81 3.84
N VAL A 115 -13.37 -20.87 3.86
CA VAL A 115 -12.62 -20.48 2.66
C VAL A 115 -11.69 -21.64 2.27
N LYS A 116 -11.88 -22.20 1.07
CA LYS A 116 -11.29 -23.49 0.70
C LYS A 116 -9.82 -23.39 0.29
N SER A 117 -9.38 -22.23 -0.20
CA SER A 117 -8.02 -22.02 -0.68
C SER A 117 -7.60 -20.55 -0.62
N ALA A 118 -6.29 -20.30 -0.72
CA ALA A 118 -5.73 -18.96 -0.85
C ALA A 118 -6.22 -18.20 -2.10
N ARG A 119 -6.66 -18.91 -3.15
CA ARG A 119 -7.28 -18.29 -4.32
C ARG A 119 -8.72 -17.88 -4.03
N ASP A 120 -9.48 -18.71 -3.32
CA ASP A 120 -10.86 -18.41 -2.92
C ASP A 120 -10.94 -17.31 -1.86
N SER A 121 -9.87 -17.09 -1.09
CA SER A 121 -9.80 -15.97 -0.14
C SER A 121 -9.72 -14.61 -0.83
N LEU A 122 -9.35 -14.58 -2.12
CA LEU A 122 -9.28 -13.37 -2.93
C LEU A 122 -10.57 -13.12 -3.74
N ALA A 123 -11.63 -13.91 -3.54
CA ALA A 123 -12.86 -13.82 -4.33
C ALA A 123 -13.56 -12.46 -4.22
N ASP A 124 -13.53 -11.85 -3.03
CA ASP A 124 -14.29 -10.61 -2.77
C ASP A 124 -13.65 -9.37 -3.42
N PHE A 125 -12.40 -9.45 -3.91
CA PHE A 125 -11.73 -8.39 -4.67
C PHE A 125 -12.35 -8.25 -6.07
N GLU A 126 -13.53 -7.65 -6.14
CA GLU A 126 -14.36 -7.54 -7.34
C GLU A 126 -14.34 -6.15 -7.96
N ARG A 127 -13.93 -5.13 -7.21
CA ARG A 127 -13.87 -3.75 -7.70
C ARG A 127 -12.63 -3.52 -8.56
N PHE A 128 -12.73 -2.55 -9.47
CA PHE A 128 -11.59 -2.15 -10.29
C PHE A 128 -10.48 -1.54 -9.41
N PRO A 129 -9.21 -1.89 -9.68
CA PRO A 129 -8.75 -3.00 -10.53
C PRO A 129 -8.76 -4.35 -9.79
N LYS A 130 -9.45 -5.35 -10.34
CA LYS A 130 -9.48 -6.70 -9.76
C LYS A 130 -8.09 -7.33 -9.66
N TRP A 131 -7.29 -7.15 -10.70
CA TRP A 131 -6.00 -7.80 -10.90
C TRP A 131 -4.90 -7.33 -9.93
N MET A 132 -5.06 -6.18 -9.27
CA MET A 132 -4.03 -5.64 -8.37
C MET A 132 -3.75 -6.60 -7.21
N TRP A 133 -4.79 -7.14 -6.58
CA TRP A 133 -4.65 -8.14 -5.50
C TRP A 133 -4.98 -9.56 -5.95
N LYS A 134 -5.75 -9.75 -7.03
CA LYS A 134 -5.99 -11.07 -7.65
C LYS A 134 -4.93 -11.37 -8.71
N ASN A 135 -3.68 -11.56 -8.26
CA ASN A 135 -2.56 -11.86 -9.15
C ASN A 135 -1.79 -13.14 -8.78
N GLU A 136 -0.90 -13.57 -9.66
CA GLU A 136 -0.10 -14.80 -9.55
C GLU A 136 0.78 -14.90 -8.28
N VAL A 137 1.17 -13.79 -7.64
CA VAL A 137 2.03 -13.81 -6.44
C VAL A 137 1.22 -14.02 -5.17
N MET A 138 0.02 -13.44 -5.10
CA MET A 138 -0.75 -13.36 -3.86
C MET A 138 -1.15 -14.73 -3.26
N PRO A 139 -1.63 -15.74 -4.02
CA PRO A 139 -2.00 -17.03 -3.44
C PRO A 139 -0.85 -17.72 -2.69
N ALA A 140 0.36 -17.70 -3.25
CA ALA A 140 1.52 -18.31 -2.61
C ALA A 140 1.95 -17.58 -1.33
N PHE A 141 1.83 -16.24 -1.31
CA PHE A 141 2.11 -15.44 -0.13
C PHE A 141 1.06 -15.65 0.97
N ILE A 142 -0.23 -15.71 0.62
CA ILE A 142 -1.33 -16.02 1.55
C ILE A 142 -1.16 -17.41 2.15
N GLU A 143 -0.81 -18.41 1.33
CA GLU A 143 -0.58 -19.78 1.82
C GLU A 143 0.65 -19.87 2.73
N TYR A 144 1.68 -19.06 2.48
CA TYR A 144 2.79 -18.90 3.41
C TYR A 144 2.29 -18.36 4.78
N MET A 145 1.50 -17.28 4.81
CA MET A 145 1.03 -16.69 6.07
C MET A 145 0.16 -17.67 6.86
N LYS A 146 -0.69 -18.44 6.17
CA LYS A 146 -1.48 -19.51 6.79
C LYS A 146 -0.58 -20.56 7.45
N ARG A 147 0.40 -21.10 6.71
CA ARG A 147 1.33 -22.10 7.25
C ARG A 147 2.18 -21.56 8.40
N TYR A 148 2.60 -20.30 8.31
CA TYR A 148 3.30 -19.61 9.39
C TYR A 148 2.43 -19.55 10.66
N ASN A 149 1.17 -19.10 10.55
CA ASN A 149 0.23 -19.07 11.67
C ASN A 149 -0.01 -20.44 12.29
N ASP A 150 -0.20 -21.46 11.46
CA ASP A 150 -0.38 -22.85 11.92
C ASP A 150 0.87 -23.35 12.66
N SER A 151 2.08 -22.95 12.21
CA SER A 151 3.35 -23.27 12.88
C SER A 151 3.50 -22.55 14.22
N VAL A 152 3.17 -21.26 14.29
CA VAL A 152 3.21 -20.47 15.54
C VAL A 152 2.31 -21.10 16.60
N MET A 153 1.09 -21.49 16.23
CA MET A 153 0.16 -22.11 17.17
C MET A 153 0.64 -23.48 17.64
N ARG A 154 1.20 -24.29 16.74
CA ARG A 154 1.75 -25.60 17.09
C ARG A 154 2.98 -25.49 18.00
N ASP A 155 3.87 -24.55 17.72
CA ASP A 155 5.20 -24.49 18.34
C ASP A 155 5.21 -23.63 19.63
N THR A 156 4.33 -22.62 19.72
CA THR A 156 4.33 -21.66 20.84
C THR A 156 3.01 -21.58 21.61
N GLN A 157 1.90 -22.05 21.02
CA GLN A 157 0.54 -21.88 21.54
C GLN A 157 0.12 -20.42 21.82
N ASP A 158 0.85 -19.44 21.29
CA ASP A 158 0.62 -18.03 21.53
C ASP A 158 -0.05 -17.36 20.31
N PRO A 159 -1.37 -17.07 20.36
CA PRO A 159 -2.08 -16.47 19.24
C PRO A 159 -1.63 -15.03 18.93
N SER A 160 -0.96 -14.34 19.87
CA SER A 160 -0.49 -12.97 19.68
C SER A 160 0.70 -12.86 18.70
N LYS A 161 1.36 -13.99 18.41
CA LYS A 161 2.47 -14.08 17.46
C LYS A 161 2.05 -14.42 16.04
N LYS A 162 0.76 -14.70 15.82
CA LYS A 162 0.24 -14.92 14.47
C LYS A 162 0.30 -13.62 13.67
N VAL A 163 0.44 -13.75 12.36
CA VAL A 163 0.29 -12.65 11.42
C VAL A 163 -1.17 -12.50 10.99
N SER A 164 -1.62 -11.25 10.93
CA SER A 164 -2.92 -10.85 10.39
C SER A 164 -2.77 -10.02 9.11
N PHE A 165 -3.80 -10.01 8.27
CA PHE A 165 -3.83 -9.35 6.96
C PHE A 165 -5.01 -8.37 6.87
N TYR A 166 -4.75 -7.11 6.58
CA TYR A 166 -5.79 -6.07 6.57
C TYR A 166 -5.73 -5.21 5.31
N GLY A 167 -6.87 -4.65 4.95
CA GLY A 167 -6.97 -3.53 4.02
C GLY A 167 -6.79 -2.23 4.80
N MET A 168 -6.56 -1.13 4.09
CA MET A 168 -6.53 0.20 4.69
C MET A 168 -7.21 1.26 3.84
N ASP A 169 -7.83 0.87 2.72
CA ASP A 169 -8.49 1.78 1.79
C ASP A 169 -9.94 2.08 2.17
N LEU A 170 -10.44 3.23 1.73
CA LEU A 170 -11.76 3.76 2.10
C LEU A 170 -12.82 3.61 0.99
N TYR A 171 -12.46 3.04 -0.16
CA TYR A 171 -13.39 3.03 -1.29
C TYR A 171 -14.58 2.07 -1.13
N SER A 172 -14.53 1.11 -0.21
CA SER A 172 -15.59 0.13 0.05
C SER A 172 -16.79 0.68 0.82
N LEU A 173 -17.29 1.89 0.54
CA LEU A 173 -18.36 2.55 1.32
C LEU A 173 -19.58 1.64 1.57
N HIS A 174 -20.24 1.19 0.50
CA HIS A 174 -21.48 0.41 0.61
C HIS A 174 -21.26 -0.95 1.27
N ARG A 175 -20.21 -1.66 0.84
CA ARG A 175 -19.84 -2.97 1.40
C ARG A 175 -19.50 -2.86 2.90
N SER A 176 -18.80 -1.81 3.31
CA SER A 176 -18.46 -1.58 4.72
C SER A 176 -19.70 -1.24 5.54
N ALA A 177 -20.63 -0.45 5.00
CA ALA A 177 -21.91 -0.18 5.64
C ALA A 177 -22.73 -1.46 5.84
N ASP A 178 -22.75 -2.34 4.84
CA ASP A 178 -23.43 -3.64 4.94
C ASP A 178 -22.81 -4.54 6.01
N GLU A 179 -21.47 -4.61 6.09
CA GLU A 179 -20.79 -5.39 7.14
C GLU A 179 -21.08 -4.84 8.55
N VAL A 180 -21.16 -3.51 8.71
CA VAL A 180 -21.59 -2.89 9.97
C VAL A 180 -23.02 -3.29 10.32
N LEU A 181 -23.95 -3.19 9.36
CA LEU A 181 -25.35 -3.52 9.61
C LEU A 181 -25.53 -5.01 9.95
N LYS A 182 -24.83 -5.91 9.26
CA LYS A 182 -24.84 -7.36 9.55
C LYS A 182 -24.32 -7.65 10.96
N TYR A 183 -23.26 -6.96 11.38
CA TYR A 183 -22.73 -7.11 12.73
C TYR A 183 -23.72 -6.63 13.80
N ILE A 184 -24.25 -5.41 13.64
CA ILE A 184 -25.20 -4.83 14.61
C ILE A 184 -26.49 -5.65 14.66
N GLU A 185 -26.98 -6.19 13.55
CA GLU A 185 -28.17 -7.05 13.53
C GLU A 185 -28.02 -8.31 14.40
N ARG A 186 -26.78 -8.82 14.56
CA ARG A 186 -26.48 -9.95 15.44
C ARG A 186 -26.44 -9.54 16.92
N VAL A 187 -25.88 -8.37 17.25
CA VAL A 187 -25.54 -8.00 18.64
C VAL A 187 -26.51 -7.01 19.27
N ASP A 188 -27.21 -6.20 18.47
CA ASP A 188 -28.23 -5.24 18.87
C ASP A 188 -29.26 -5.03 17.73
N PRO A 189 -30.26 -5.92 17.60
CA PRO A 189 -31.27 -5.83 16.53
C PRO A 189 -32.06 -4.51 16.53
N GLU A 190 -32.29 -3.89 17.68
CA GLU A 190 -32.98 -2.58 17.75
C GLU A 190 -32.05 -1.44 17.32
N GLY A 191 -30.78 -1.51 17.72
CA GLY A 191 -29.70 -0.67 17.20
C GLY A 191 -29.57 -0.78 15.68
N ALA A 192 -29.69 -1.99 15.13
CA ALA A 192 -29.60 -2.23 13.69
C ALA A 192 -30.70 -1.53 12.91
N LYS A 193 -31.95 -1.52 13.42
CA LYS A 193 -33.06 -0.76 12.82
C LYS A 193 -32.75 0.74 12.77
N THR A 194 -32.12 1.26 13.82
CA THR A 194 -31.69 2.67 13.86
C THR A 194 -30.54 2.92 12.90
N ALA A 195 -29.51 2.08 12.92
CA ALA A 195 -28.33 2.19 12.07
C ALA A 195 -28.69 2.14 10.58
N ARG A 196 -29.62 1.25 10.20
CA ARG A 196 -30.15 1.15 8.83
C ARG A 196 -30.73 2.49 8.40
N LYS A 197 -31.69 3.04 9.16
CA LYS A 197 -32.29 4.37 8.89
C LYS A 197 -31.27 5.51 8.75
N LYS A 198 -30.09 5.37 9.35
CA LYS A 198 -28.98 6.34 9.33
C LYS A 198 -28.07 6.14 8.11
N TYR A 199 -27.90 4.92 7.62
CA TYR A 199 -27.22 4.63 6.36
C TYR A 199 -28.12 4.74 5.12
N ASN A 200 -29.44 4.84 5.27
CA ASN A 200 -30.38 5.12 4.17
C ASN A 200 -30.07 6.42 3.41
N CYS A 201 -29.20 7.30 3.92
CA CYS A 201 -28.72 8.42 3.12
C CYS A 201 -27.98 7.94 1.86
N PHE A 202 -27.29 6.80 1.89
CA PHE A 202 -26.57 6.24 0.72
C PHE A 202 -27.47 5.49 -0.26
N GLU A 203 -28.54 4.83 0.21
CA GLU A 203 -29.44 4.01 -0.64
C GLU A 203 -30.03 4.77 -1.83
N ARG A 204 -30.19 6.10 -1.69
CA ARG A 204 -30.76 6.96 -2.75
C ARG A 204 -29.84 7.12 -3.95
N PHE A 205 -28.55 6.79 -3.80
CA PHE A 205 -27.52 7.03 -4.81
C PHE A 205 -27.11 5.74 -5.54
N GLY A 206 -27.65 4.58 -5.14
CA GLY A 206 -27.26 3.27 -5.66
C GLY A 206 -25.84 2.89 -5.21
N GLU A 207 -25.22 1.94 -5.90
CA GLU A 207 -23.80 1.58 -5.67
C GLU A 207 -22.81 2.57 -6.31
N ASP A 208 -23.32 3.56 -7.06
CA ASP A 208 -22.50 4.53 -7.77
C ASP A 208 -22.11 5.71 -6.86
N THR A 209 -20.92 5.62 -6.28
CA THR A 209 -20.34 6.64 -5.42
C THR A 209 -20.05 7.96 -6.15
N LEU A 210 -19.86 7.94 -7.48
CA LEU A 210 -19.70 9.17 -8.27
C LEU A 210 -21.00 9.95 -8.29
N ARG A 211 -22.15 9.27 -8.41
CA ARG A 211 -23.47 9.90 -8.35
C ARG A 211 -23.71 10.62 -7.03
N TYR A 212 -23.29 10.04 -5.91
CA TYR A 212 -23.35 10.71 -4.60
C TYR A 212 -22.54 12.00 -4.57
N ALA A 213 -21.33 11.98 -5.13
CA ALA A 213 -20.46 13.15 -5.23
C ALA A 213 -21.10 14.26 -6.08
N TYR A 214 -21.65 13.92 -7.26
CA TYR A 214 -22.31 14.85 -8.17
C TYR A 214 -23.52 15.54 -7.52
N GLU A 215 -24.39 14.77 -6.87
CA GLU A 215 -25.61 15.28 -6.24
C GLU A 215 -25.34 16.20 -5.04
N THR A 216 -24.32 15.87 -4.24
CA THR A 216 -23.89 16.68 -3.10
C THR A 216 -23.37 18.04 -3.54
N GLN A 217 -22.69 18.08 -4.70
CA GLN A 217 -22.05 19.28 -5.22
C GLN A 217 -23.00 20.21 -5.99
N PHE A 218 -23.76 19.67 -6.95
CA PHE A 218 -24.59 20.51 -7.83
C PHE A 218 -25.96 20.87 -7.21
N GLY A 219 -26.23 20.44 -5.99
CA GLY A 219 -27.37 20.93 -5.20
C GLY A 219 -28.72 20.58 -5.80
N LEU A 220 -28.85 19.47 -6.54
CA LEU A 220 -30.15 18.93 -6.94
C LEU A 220 -30.98 18.48 -5.71
N ALA A 221 -30.31 18.21 -4.57
CA ALA A 221 -30.95 18.09 -3.25
C ALA A 221 -31.48 19.43 -2.66
N LYS A 222 -31.14 20.59 -3.24
CA LYS A 222 -31.72 21.91 -2.88
C LYS A 222 -33.08 22.17 -3.53
N VAL A 223 -33.59 21.27 -4.39
CA VAL A 223 -35.00 21.34 -4.81
C VAL A 223 -35.84 20.99 -3.58
N LYS A 224 -36.35 22.00 -2.87
CA LYS A 224 -37.23 21.86 -1.70
C LYS A 224 -38.48 21.04 -2.03
N ILE A 225 -38.38 19.73 -1.91
CA ILE A 225 -39.50 18.89 -1.50
C ILE A 225 -39.20 18.55 -0.03
N ALA A 226 -40.15 18.79 0.86
CA ALA A 226 -40.02 18.63 2.32
C ALA A 226 -39.66 17.20 2.82
N ALA A 227 -39.29 16.29 1.90
CA ALA A 227 -38.83 14.93 2.13
C ALA A 227 -37.31 14.71 1.83
N LEU A 228 -36.57 15.76 1.49
CA LEU A 228 -35.13 15.70 1.18
C LEU A 228 -34.29 16.02 2.43
N ARG A 229 -33.55 15.03 2.94
CA ARG A 229 -32.51 15.20 3.96
C ARG A 229 -31.27 15.82 3.32
N SER A 230 -30.58 16.72 4.03
CA SER A 230 -29.39 17.44 3.54
C SER A 230 -28.15 16.54 3.57
N PRO A 231 -27.12 16.75 2.72
CA PRO A 231 -25.81 16.11 2.86
C PRO A 231 -25.18 16.26 4.25
N SER A 232 -25.41 17.42 4.90
CA SER A 232 -24.98 17.66 6.29
C SER A 232 -25.70 16.78 7.33
N ASP A 233 -26.84 16.19 6.98
CA ASP A 233 -27.51 15.20 7.82
C ASP A 233 -26.84 13.83 7.65
N CYS A 234 -26.48 13.41 6.44
CA CYS A 234 -25.82 12.12 6.19
C CYS A 234 -24.50 11.99 6.99
N HIS A 235 -23.65 13.02 6.96
CA HIS A 235 -22.43 13.04 7.77
C HIS A 235 -22.68 12.81 9.27
N LYS A 236 -23.69 13.50 9.85
CA LYS A 236 -24.08 13.33 11.26
C LYS A 236 -24.63 11.93 11.52
N GLU A 237 -25.37 11.36 10.58
CA GLU A 237 -25.97 10.03 10.67
C GLU A 237 -24.90 8.93 10.65
N VAL A 238 -23.88 9.06 9.82
CA VAL A 238 -22.74 8.14 9.77
C VAL A 238 -21.88 8.23 11.04
N LEU A 239 -21.58 9.44 11.51
CA LEU A 239 -20.89 9.66 12.78
C LEU A 239 -21.65 9.08 13.97
N PHE A 240 -22.98 9.15 13.94
CA PHE A 240 -23.83 8.56 14.97
C PHE A 240 -23.65 7.04 15.04
N ASN A 241 -23.65 6.34 13.90
CA ASN A 241 -23.45 4.89 13.85
C ASN A 241 -22.06 4.49 14.38
N LEU A 242 -20.99 5.17 13.95
CA LEU A 242 -19.64 4.93 14.46
C LEU A 242 -19.56 5.18 15.97
N LYS A 243 -20.09 6.31 16.45
CA LYS A 243 -20.09 6.65 17.88
C LYS A 243 -20.84 5.61 18.71
N ASN A 244 -21.98 5.12 18.23
CA ASN A 244 -22.75 4.10 18.95
C ASN A 244 -22.02 2.76 19.01
N LEU A 245 -21.34 2.34 17.95
CA LEU A 245 -20.49 1.14 17.99
C LEU A 245 -19.40 1.28 19.06
N LEU A 246 -18.68 2.40 19.06
CA LEU A 246 -17.59 2.65 20.01
C LEU A 246 -18.07 2.75 21.46
N ILE A 247 -19.22 3.38 21.72
CA ILE A 247 -19.80 3.48 23.07
C ILE A 247 -20.22 2.10 23.60
N ASN A 248 -20.80 1.27 22.74
CA ASN A 248 -21.32 -0.04 23.14
C ASN A 248 -20.29 -1.18 23.00
N HIS A 249 -19.07 -0.91 22.53
CA HIS A 249 -18.00 -1.90 22.27
C HIS A 249 -17.87 -2.95 23.37
N ARG A 250 -17.64 -2.52 24.62
CA ARG A 250 -17.40 -3.46 25.73
C ARG A 250 -18.61 -4.36 25.97
N LYS A 251 -19.79 -3.75 25.99
CA LYS A 251 -21.05 -4.47 26.14
C LYS A 251 -21.22 -5.52 25.04
N TYR A 252 -21.03 -5.15 23.78
CA TYR A 252 -21.19 -6.09 22.66
C TYR A 252 -20.20 -7.25 22.72
N ILE A 253 -18.95 -7.02 23.14
CA ILE A 253 -17.98 -8.09 23.34
C ILE A 253 -18.40 -8.99 24.51
N GLU A 254 -18.71 -8.41 25.66
CA GLU A 254 -19.07 -9.12 26.89
C GLU A 254 -20.35 -9.94 26.72
N ASP A 255 -21.35 -9.44 26.00
CA ASP A 255 -22.61 -10.16 25.72
C ASP A 255 -22.40 -11.38 24.79
N GLN A 256 -21.33 -11.37 23.98
CA GLN A 256 -20.98 -12.46 23.05
C GLN A 256 -19.98 -13.48 23.66
N MET A 257 -19.24 -13.13 24.71
CA MET A 257 -18.30 -14.04 25.39
C MET A 257 -18.92 -15.29 26.05
N PRO A 258 -20.18 -15.31 26.52
CA PRO A 258 -20.80 -16.49 27.14
C PRO A 258 -21.29 -17.55 26.15
N VAL A 259 -21.23 -17.30 24.83
CA VAL A 259 -21.86 -18.18 23.84
C VAL A 259 -20.86 -19.22 23.30
N ASN A 260 -21.16 -20.49 23.54
CA ASN A 260 -20.41 -21.65 23.04
C ASN A 260 -20.20 -21.59 21.51
N HIS A 261 -18.94 -21.43 21.09
CA HIS A 261 -18.28 -22.05 19.93
C HIS A 261 -18.99 -22.14 18.55
N ASP A 262 -19.92 -21.26 18.20
CA ASP A 262 -20.48 -21.17 16.83
C ASP A 262 -20.22 -19.81 16.15
N HIS A 263 -19.13 -19.14 16.53
CA HIS A 263 -18.74 -17.88 15.92
C HIS A 263 -17.53 -18.05 15.01
N SER A 264 -17.62 -17.45 13.82
CA SER A 264 -16.59 -17.37 12.77
C SER A 264 -15.26 -16.75 13.24
N GLY A 265 -15.24 -16.13 14.42
CA GLY A 265 -14.13 -15.39 15.01
C GLY A 265 -14.32 -15.09 16.49
N HIS A 266 -13.26 -14.55 17.11
CA HIS A 266 -13.32 -14.07 18.49
C HIS A 266 -14.18 -12.79 18.57
N PRO A 267 -15.07 -12.61 19.57
CA PRO A 267 -15.95 -11.43 19.64
C PRO A 267 -15.23 -10.08 19.56
N ALA A 268 -14.04 -9.97 20.13
CA ALA A 268 -13.23 -8.75 20.03
C ALA A 268 -12.73 -8.46 18.60
N GLU A 269 -12.46 -9.49 17.79
CA GLU A 269 -12.12 -9.31 16.37
C GLU A 269 -13.35 -8.85 15.61
N GLU A 270 -14.49 -9.51 15.80
CA GLU A 270 -15.76 -9.14 15.16
C GLU A 270 -16.14 -7.67 15.45
N GLN A 271 -16.01 -7.23 16.70
CA GLN A 271 -16.22 -5.84 17.10
C GLN A 271 -15.22 -4.90 16.42
N PHE A 272 -13.93 -5.20 16.46
CA PHE A 272 -12.90 -4.38 15.82
C PHE A 272 -13.14 -4.22 14.32
N MET A 273 -13.56 -5.30 13.66
CA MET A 273 -13.90 -5.31 12.25
C MET A 273 -15.10 -4.43 11.93
N ALA A 274 -16.15 -4.46 12.77
CA ALA A 274 -17.30 -3.58 12.61
C ALA A 274 -16.92 -2.10 12.82
N GLU A 275 -16.06 -1.81 13.79
CA GLU A 275 -15.60 -0.44 14.07
C GLU A 275 -14.77 0.14 12.93
N MET A 276 -13.87 -0.67 12.36
CA MET A 276 -13.06 -0.26 11.23
C MET A 276 -13.88 -0.11 9.95
N ASN A 277 -14.88 -0.98 9.70
CA ASN A 277 -15.83 -0.75 8.61
C ASN A 277 -16.63 0.56 8.84
N ALA A 278 -17.07 0.86 10.07
CA ALA A 278 -17.75 2.12 10.37
C ALA A 278 -16.83 3.35 10.21
N LEU A 279 -15.53 3.19 10.49
CA LEU A 279 -14.50 4.20 10.21
C LEU A 279 -14.39 4.48 8.71
N VAL A 280 -14.35 3.42 7.90
CA VAL A 280 -14.37 3.50 6.42
C VAL A 280 -15.62 4.25 5.97
N VAL A 281 -16.81 3.88 6.43
CA VAL A 281 -18.06 4.55 6.02
C VAL A 281 -18.02 6.05 6.33
N ARG A 282 -17.48 6.45 7.49
CA ARG A 282 -17.31 7.87 7.84
C ARG A 282 -16.37 8.59 6.89
N ASP A 283 -15.16 8.06 6.69
CA ASP A 283 -14.16 8.74 5.87
C ASP A 283 -14.51 8.72 4.38
N ALA A 284 -15.14 7.64 3.92
CA ALA A 284 -15.62 7.53 2.55
C ALA A 284 -16.75 8.53 2.26
N GLU A 285 -17.67 8.77 3.19
CA GLU A 285 -18.66 9.84 3.05
C GLU A 285 -18.00 11.20 2.85
N GLU A 286 -17.03 11.53 3.71
CA GLU A 286 -16.31 12.79 3.64
C GLU A 286 -15.47 12.91 2.35
N TYR A 287 -14.82 11.81 1.95
CA TYR A 287 -14.09 11.70 0.69
C TYR A 287 -15.00 11.97 -0.51
N TYR A 288 -16.09 11.23 -0.68
CA TYR A 288 -16.96 11.39 -1.85
C TYR A 288 -17.69 12.73 -1.87
N ARG A 289 -17.97 13.30 -0.69
CA ARG A 289 -18.53 14.66 -0.57
C ARG A 289 -17.57 15.74 -1.05
N THR A 290 -16.26 15.54 -0.95
CA THR A 290 -15.22 16.53 -1.30
C THR A 290 -14.56 16.28 -2.66
N MET A 291 -14.73 15.07 -3.21
CA MET A 291 -14.06 14.59 -4.43
C MET A 291 -14.27 15.45 -5.69
N LEU A 292 -15.41 16.15 -5.84
CA LEU A 292 -15.68 16.96 -7.06
C LEU A 292 -15.23 18.41 -6.98
N THR A 293 -14.76 18.87 -5.82
CA THR A 293 -14.40 20.27 -5.59
C THR A 293 -12.92 20.47 -5.32
N GLU A 294 -12.30 19.51 -4.63
CA GLU A 294 -10.98 19.70 -4.03
C GLU A 294 -10.17 18.40 -4.13
N ASP A 295 -9.55 18.17 -5.29
CA ASP A 295 -8.71 16.99 -5.58
C ASP A 295 -7.71 16.72 -4.44
N VAL A 296 -7.06 17.78 -3.95
CA VAL A 296 -6.07 17.68 -2.87
C VAL A 296 -6.68 17.34 -1.51
N LEU A 297 -7.86 17.88 -1.18
CA LEU A 297 -8.51 17.57 0.10
C LEU A 297 -8.94 16.09 0.13
N SER A 298 -9.51 15.60 -0.98
CA SER A 298 -9.92 14.20 -1.11
C SER A 298 -8.72 13.24 -1.01
N TRP A 299 -7.58 13.60 -1.61
CA TRP A 299 -6.32 12.88 -1.46
C TRP A 299 -5.88 12.79 0.01
N ASN A 300 -5.87 13.94 0.71
CA ASN A 300 -5.44 14.01 2.10
C ASN A 300 -6.36 13.21 3.04
N ILE A 301 -7.67 13.18 2.78
CA ILE A 301 -8.62 12.35 3.52
C ILE A 301 -8.28 10.86 3.38
N ARG A 302 -7.97 10.41 2.16
CA ARG A 302 -7.62 9.00 1.89
C ARG A 302 -6.33 8.59 2.60
N ASP A 303 -5.26 9.36 2.45
CA ASP A 303 -3.97 8.99 3.06
C ASP A 303 -3.97 9.15 4.60
N ASP A 304 -4.75 10.08 5.15
CA ASP A 304 -4.95 10.16 6.61
C ASP A 304 -5.81 8.98 7.13
N HIS A 305 -6.81 8.53 6.37
CA HIS A 305 -7.56 7.32 6.71
C HIS A 305 -6.64 6.10 6.79
N PHE A 306 -5.75 5.91 5.81
CA PHE A 306 -4.80 4.78 5.81
C PHE A 306 -3.96 4.80 7.08
N ALA A 307 -3.37 5.95 7.42
CA ALA A 307 -2.53 6.09 8.61
C ALA A 307 -3.30 5.84 9.93
N ARG A 308 -4.56 6.28 10.02
CA ARG A 308 -5.44 5.99 11.16
C ARG A 308 -5.83 4.53 11.25
N ALA A 309 -6.10 3.86 10.12
CA ALA A 309 -6.34 2.42 10.08
C ALA A 309 -5.11 1.64 10.57
N LEU A 310 -3.91 2.00 10.14
CA LEU A 310 -2.66 1.41 10.60
C LEU A 310 -2.45 1.59 12.11
N ALA A 311 -2.73 2.78 12.66
CA ALA A 311 -2.65 3.01 14.09
C ALA A 311 -3.64 2.15 14.89
N ASN A 312 -4.88 2.03 14.41
CA ASN A 312 -5.89 1.18 15.03
C ASN A 312 -5.51 -0.31 14.98
N ILE A 313 -4.96 -0.80 13.85
CA ILE A 313 -4.42 -2.17 13.75
C ILE A 313 -3.28 -2.38 14.75
N ALA A 314 -2.35 -1.42 14.86
CA ALA A 314 -1.20 -1.51 15.75
C ALA A 314 -1.63 -1.57 17.23
N ASP A 315 -2.65 -0.78 17.59
CA ASP A 315 -3.21 -0.72 18.94
C ASP A 315 -4.05 -1.96 19.27
N TYR A 316 -4.78 -2.50 18.29
CA TYR A 316 -5.62 -3.69 18.46
C TYR A 316 -4.79 -4.97 18.64
N LEU A 317 -3.77 -5.17 17.80
CA LEU A 317 -2.88 -6.34 17.88
C LEU A 317 -1.76 -6.17 18.91
N GLY A 318 -1.60 -4.98 19.47
CA GLY A 318 -0.57 -4.69 20.46
C GLY A 318 -0.75 -5.51 21.74
N THR A 319 0.36 -5.79 22.41
CA THR A 319 0.37 -6.51 23.70
C THR A 319 0.53 -5.55 24.86
N SER A 320 -0.04 -5.89 26.02
CA SER A 320 0.20 -5.11 27.24
C SER A 320 1.55 -5.51 27.83
N LYS A 321 2.42 -4.54 28.12
CA LYS A 321 3.65 -4.76 28.89
C LYS A 321 3.31 -4.94 30.37
N SER A 322 4.19 -5.61 31.09
CA SER A 322 4.11 -5.86 32.53
C SER A 322 4.14 -4.60 33.40
N ASN A 323 4.58 -3.46 32.86
CA ASN A 323 4.59 -2.16 33.52
C ASN A 323 3.34 -1.29 33.23
N GLY A 324 2.37 -1.80 32.46
CA GLY A 324 1.15 -1.08 32.08
C GLY A 324 1.24 -0.31 30.75
N ASP A 325 2.41 -0.20 30.12
CA ASP A 325 2.54 0.37 28.77
C ASP A 325 2.03 -0.62 27.72
N ARG A 326 1.44 -0.15 26.62
CA ARG A 326 1.13 -1.03 25.47
C ARG A 326 2.31 -1.07 24.52
N ASN A 327 2.73 -2.27 24.12
CA ASN A 327 3.59 -2.46 22.97
C ASN A 327 2.72 -2.62 21.73
N ARG A 328 2.61 -1.56 20.93
CA ARG A 328 1.90 -1.61 19.66
C ARG A 328 2.53 -2.67 18.74
N ALA A 329 1.69 -3.35 17.95
CA ALA A 329 2.14 -4.34 16.99
C ALA A 329 3.02 -3.70 15.89
N LYS A 330 3.90 -4.53 15.32
CA LYS A 330 4.72 -4.15 14.17
C LYS A 330 4.00 -4.47 12.87
N ILE A 331 3.97 -3.50 11.94
CA ILE A 331 3.15 -3.56 10.73
C ILE A 331 4.00 -3.38 9.47
N VAL A 332 3.82 -4.29 8.51
CA VAL A 332 4.31 -4.12 7.14
C VAL A 332 3.18 -3.55 6.29
N VAL A 333 3.46 -2.53 5.50
CA VAL A 333 2.48 -1.79 4.71
C VAL A 333 2.85 -1.91 3.23
N TRP A 334 1.94 -2.36 2.38
CA TRP A 334 2.12 -2.37 0.92
C TRP A 334 1.17 -1.37 0.28
N ALA A 335 1.73 -0.38 -0.40
CA ALA A 335 0.97 0.63 -1.13
C ALA A 335 1.81 1.17 -2.29
N HIS A 336 1.22 1.99 -3.15
CA HIS A 336 1.97 2.65 -4.22
C HIS A 336 3.02 3.63 -3.68
N ASN A 337 4.10 3.87 -4.43
CA ASN A 337 5.11 4.88 -4.10
C ASN A 337 4.54 6.30 -3.94
N SER A 338 3.34 6.60 -4.46
CA SER A 338 2.64 7.87 -4.20
C SER A 338 2.18 7.98 -2.74
N HIS A 339 1.75 6.86 -2.15
CA HIS A 339 1.33 6.75 -0.76
C HIS A 339 2.52 6.52 0.19
N VAL A 340 3.56 5.85 -0.30
CA VAL A 340 4.79 5.56 0.46
C VAL A 340 5.78 6.73 0.37
N GLY A 341 6.59 6.90 1.42
CA GLY A 341 7.64 7.90 1.44
C GLY A 341 7.27 9.14 2.25
N ASP A 342 7.79 10.30 1.89
CA ASP A 342 7.46 11.58 2.53
C ASP A 342 7.01 12.58 1.45
N ALA A 343 5.73 12.93 1.44
CA ALA A 343 5.16 13.80 0.41
C ALA A 343 5.82 15.20 0.38
N LYS A 344 6.38 15.68 1.51
CA LYS A 344 7.13 16.95 1.55
C LYS A 344 8.34 16.96 0.62
N ALA A 345 8.87 15.78 0.28
CA ALA A 345 10.00 15.59 -0.61
C ALA A 345 9.60 15.44 -2.10
N THR A 346 8.32 15.55 -2.45
CA THR A 346 7.79 15.39 -3.82
C THR A 346 7.03 16.63 -4.28
N ASP A 347 6.68 16.71 -5.57
CA ASP A 347 5.81 17.79 -6.05
C ASP A 347 4.43 17.77 -5.37
N MET A 348 3.96 16.63 -4.86
CA MET A 348 2.67 16.51 -4.15
C MET A 348 2.65 17.41 -2.90
N GLY A 349 3.67 17.34 -2.04
CA GLY A 349 3.77 18.21 -0.86
C GLY A 349 4.28 19.63 -1.17
N ARG A 350 4.90 19.85 -2.34
CA ARG A 350 5.40 21.18 -2.77
C ARG A 350 4.36 22.00 -3.52
N ARG A 351 3.37 21.37 -4.17
CA ARG A 351 2.20 22.02 -4.78
C ARG A 351 1.32 22.60 -3.67
N ARG A 352 1.71 23.78 -3.19
CA ARG A 352 0.93 24.58 -2.24
C ARG A 352 0.16 25.63 -3.01
N ASP A 353 -1.14 25.60 -2.92
CA ASP A 353 -1.98 26.75 -3.26
C ASP A 353 -2.18 27.55 -1.96
N ILE A 354 -1.58 28.73 -1.86
CA ILE A 354 -1.62 29.55 -0.62
C ILE A 354 -3.05 29.94 -0.23
N LEU A 355 -4.00 29.94 -1.18
CA LEU A 355 -5.39 30.34 -0.95
C LEU A 355 -6.31 29.13 -0.69
N LEU A 356 -6.07 27.99 -1.34
CA LEU A 356 -6.94 26.81 -1.27
C LEU A 356 -6.38 25.68 -0.40
N ASN A 357 -5.06 25.51 -0.35
CA ASN A 357 -4.42 24.49 0.49
C ASN A 357 -2.98 24.89 0.89
N PRO A 358 -2.80 25.51 2.08
CA PRO A 358 -1.49 25.92 2.54
C PRO A 358 -0.55 24.75 2.89
N LEU A 359 -1.06 23.52 3.01
CA LEU A 359 -0.32 22.35 3.48
C LEU A 359 0.21 21.43 2.37
N GLY A 360 -0.32 21.50 1.14
CA GLY A 360 0.00 20.56 0.06
C GLY A 360 -0.70 19.19 0.22
N GLU A 361 -0.41 18.26 -0.68
CA GLU A 361 -0.84 16.85 -0.54
C GLU A 361 0.03 16.13 0.50
N ILE A 362 -0.58 15.29 1.32
CA ILE A 362 0.11 14.40 2.27
C ILE A 362 0.14 12.97 1.74
N ASN A 363 1.02 12.14 2.30
CA ASN A 363 0.96 10.71 2.05
C ASN A 363 1.12 9.85 3.31
N VAL A 364 0.75 8.57 3.20
CA VAL A 364 0.74 7.60 4.31
C VAL A 364 2.10 7.50 5.00
N GLY A 365 3.20 7.48 4.24
CA GLY A 365 4.53 7.39 4.83
C GLY A 365 4.89 8.62 5.68
N GLN A 366 4.52 9.83 5.24
CA GLN A 366 4.66 11.05 6.04
C GLN A 366 3.79 10.97 7.31
N ARG A 367 2.51 10.58 7.16
CA ARG A 367 1.57 10.48 8.30
C ARG A 367 2.01 9.42 9.30
N CYS A 368 2.56 8.30 8.85
CA CYS A 368 3.14 7.29 9.72
C CYS A 368 4.32 7.87 10.53
N ARG A 369 5.23 8.63 9.88
CA ARG A 369 6.33 9.30 10.60
C ARG A 369 5.82 10.28 11.66
N GLU A 370 4.70 10.95 11.40
CA GLU A 370 4.05 11.89 12.35
C GLU A 370 3.33 11.16 13.50
N MET A 371 2.70 10.01 13.25
CA MET A 371 1.90 9.27 14.24
C MET A 371 2.71 8.27 15.08
N PHE A 372 3.68 7.58 14.48
CA PHE A 372 4.51 6.56 15.13
C PHE A 372 5.90 7.10 15.51
N GLY A 373 6.26 8.29 15.02
CA GLY A 373 7.58 8.90 15.18
C GLY A 373 8.55 8.48 14.09
N VAL A 374 9.32 9.43 13.58
CA VAL A 374 10.25 9.23 12.44
C VAL A 374 11.26 8.10 12.66
N ASN A 375 11.65 7.84 13.91
CA ASN A 375 12.62 6.81 14.28
C ASN A 375 12.04 5.38 14.27
N ASN A 376 10.72 5.24 14.16
CA ASN A 376 10.02 3.96 14.21
C ASN A 376 9.43 3.54 12.85
N VAL A 377 9.66 4.33 11.80
CA VAL A 377 9.07 4.13 10.47
C VAL A 377 10.18 4.01 9.44
N PHE A 378 10.12 2.99 8.60
CA PHE A 378 11.08 2.77 7.52
C PHE A 378 10.36 2.67 6.16
N ASN A 379 10.68 3.58 5.24
CA ASN A 379 10.07 3.66 3.91
C ASN A 379 10.99 3.05 2.86
N ILE A 380 10.48 2.14 2.04
CA ILE A 380 11.19 1.51 0.94
C ILE A 380 10.47 1.84 -0.37
N GLY A 381 11.13 2.55 -1.27
CA GLY A 381 10.62 2.82 -2.62
C GLY A 381 11.10 1.79 -3.62
N PHE A 382 10.27 1.46 -4.62
CA PHE A 382 10.67 0.60 -5.74
C PHE A 382 10.62 1.36 -7.05
N LEU A 383 11.71 1.31 -7.81
CA LEU A 383 11.85 1.96 -9.11
C LEU A 383 12.05 0.91 -10.19
N THR A 384 11.67 1.24 -11.43
CA THR A 384 12.00 0.43 -12.60
C THR A 384 12.16 1.31 -13.83
N ASN A 385 13.05 0.90 -14.74
CA ASN A 385 13.50 1.74 -15.83
C ASN A 385 12.91 1.31 -17.17
N ARG A 386 13.56 0.30 -17.77
CA ARG A 386 13.44 -0.20 -19.13
C ARG A 386 14.53 -1.24 -19.34
N GLY A 387 14.36 -2.02 -20.40
CA GLY A 387 15.46 -2.65 -21.13
C GLY A 387 16.07 -1.71 -22.12
N THR A 388 17.36 -1.47 -21.97
CA THR A 388 18.18 -0.84 -23.00
C THR A 388 18.21 -1.75 -24.24
N GLY A 389 17.35 -1.47 -25.21
CA GLY A 389 17.52 -1.98 -26.56
C GLY A 389 18.69 -1.27 -27.22
N LEU A 390 19.89 -1.84 -27.09
CA LEU A 390 21.01 -1.82 -28.06
C LEU A 390 22.25 -2.45 -27.39
N SER A 391 22.30 -3.77 -27.32
CA SER A 391 23.56 -4.47 -27.55
C SER A 391 23.47 -5.11 -28.92
N THR A 392 24.09 -4.45 -29.90
CA THR A 392 24.37 -5.01 -31.22
C THR A 392 25.41 -6.11 -31.07
N THR A 393 25.00 -7.28 -30.59
CA THR A 393 25.74 -8.52 -30.80
C THR A 393 24.76 -9.67 -30.97
N SER A 394 24.52 -9.96 -32.25
CA SER A 394 24.36 -11.29 -32.86
C SER A 394 23.45 -12.34 -32.19
N PHE A 395 22.36 -12.65 -32.90
CA PHE A 395 21.79 -13.99 -33.07
C PHE A 395 21.39 -14.79 -31.81
N ALA A 396 20.10 -14.73 -31.47
CA ALA A 396 19.38 -15.91 -30.97
C ALA A 396 17.88 -15.81 -31.30
N ARG A 397 17.44 -16.65 -32.24
CA ARG A 397 16.03 -17.00 -32.43
C ARG A 397 15.60 -17.83 -31.22
N CYS A 398 14.97 -17.21 -30.22
CA CYS A 398 14.22 -17.95 -29.20
C CYS A 398 13.12 -17.08 -28.56
N LYS A 399 12.05 -17.75 -28.12
CA LYS A 399 10.73 -17.24 -27.68
C LYS A 399 10.74 -15.89 -26.93
N VAL A 400 10.03 -14.91 -27.51
CA VAL A 400 9.40 -13.70 -26.92
C VAL A 400 10.28 -12.84 -25.99
N CYS A 401 10.64 -11.64 -26.46
CA CYS A 401 11.11 -10.53 -25.63
C CYS A 401 10.03 -10.12 -24.59
N LEU A 402 9.96 -10.83 -23.46
CA LEU A 402 9.01 -10.63 -22.35
C LEU A 402 9.49 -9.65 -21.27
N SER A 403 10.70 -9.09 -21.42
CA SER A 403 11.21 -8.08 -20.50
C SER A 403 10.60 -6.69 -20.82
N PHE A 404 10.50 -5.83 -19.80
CA PHE A 404 10.15 -4.39 -19.88
C PHE A 404 8.65 -4.09 -19.95
N LEU A 405 7.87 -4.89 -19.23
CA LEU A 405 6.43 -4.86 -19.29
C LEU A 405 5.82 -4.50 -17.94
N VAL A 406 4.66 -3.86 -17.99
CA VAL A 406 3.81 -3.53 -16.86
C VAL A 406 2.36 -3.85 -17.22
N THR A 407 1.62 -4.46 -16.32
CA THR A 407 0.18 -4.67 -16.50
C THR A 407 -0.57 -3.46 -15.97
N ALA A 408 -1.35 -2.78 -16.82
CA ALA A 408 -2.15 -1.63 -16.43
C ALA A 408 -3.38 -1.54 -17.33
N ALA A 409 -4.37 -0.76 -16.92
CA ALA A 409 -5.52 -0.44 -17.76
C ALA A 409 -5.23 0.80 -18.63
N TYR A 410 -5.95 0.96 -19.75
CA TYR A 410 -5.90 2.20 -20.53
C TYR A 410 -6.70 3.31 -19.85
N ASN A 411 -7.89 3.03 -19.34
CA ASN A 411 -8.73 3.94 -18.57
C ASN A 411 -9.26 3.26 -17.31
N TRP A 412 -9.97 4.02 -16.47
CA TRP A 412 -10.73 3.47 -15.36
C TRP A 412 -11.74 2.43 -15.87
N ASP A 413 -11.88 1.33 -15.13
CA ASP A 413 -12.77 0.20 -15.42
C ASP A 413 -12.45 -0.61 -16.70
N ASP A 414 -11.42 -0.24 -17.47
CA ASP A 414 -10.93 -1.05 -18.59
C ASP A 414 -10.28 -2.36 -18.08
N PRO A 415 -10.30 -3.45 -18.87
CA PRO A 415 -9.54 -4.65 -18.55
C PRO A 415 -8.03 -4.36 -18.51
N PRO A 416 -7.25 -5.14 -17.74
CA PRO A 416 -5.79 -5.03 -17.74
C PRO A 416 -5.20 -5.38 -19.09
N HIS A 417 -4.21 -4.61 -19.50
CA HIS A 417 -3.39 -4.84 -20.68
C HIS A 417 -1.91 -4.87 -20.31
N LEU A 418 -1.14 -5.60 -21.10
CA LEU A 418 0.31 -5.59 -21.00
C LEU A 418 0.89 -4.44 -21.80
N HIS A 419 1.52 -3.49 -21.12
CA HIS A 419 2.16 -2.34 -21.73
C HIS A 419 3.67 -2.50 -21.76
N ARG A 420 4.28 -2.05 -22.85
CA ARG A 420 5.71 -1.76 -22.88
C ARG A 420 5.96 -0.38 -22.30
N MET A 421 6.77 -0.29 -21.24
CA MET A 421 7.13 1.00 -20.67
C MET A 421 8.05 1.79 -21.61
N ASN A 422 7.87 3.10 -21.63
CA ASN A 422 8.81 4.00 -22.28
C ASN A 422 10.18 3.97 -21.54
N PRO A 423 11.26 4.42 -22.20
CA PRO A 423 12.53 4.65 -21.52
C PRO A 423 12.40 5.67 -20.38
N PRO A 424 13.23 5.59 -19.32
CA PRO A 424 13.38 6.69 -18.38
C PRO A 424 13.67 7.99 -19.11
N ILE A 425 13.10 9.10 -18.64
CA ILE A 425 13.44 10.40 -19.19
C ILE A 425 14.84 10.81 -18.72
N ASP A 426 15.55 11.58 -19.54
CA ASP A 426 16.90 12.04 -19.24
C ASP A 426 16.98 12.69 -17.86
N ARG A 427 17.96 12.25 -17.04
CA ARG A 427 18.21 12.75 -15.68
C ARG A 427 17.09 12.49 -14.66
N SER A 428 16.10 11.67 -14.98
CA SER A 428 15.24 11.06 -13.95
C SER A 428 16.05 10.21 -12.98
N ILE A 429 15.50 9.91 -11.81
CA ILE A 429 16.17 8.99 -10.89
C ILE A 429 16.30 7.60 -11.51
N GLU A 430 15.28 7.15 -12.26
CA GLU A 430 15.32 5.92 -13.05
C GLU A 430 16.51 5.90 -14.03
N SER A 431 16.73 7.00 -14.77
CA SER A 431 17.88 7.13 -15.68
C SER A 431 19.23 7.03 -14.96
N VAL A 432 19.36 7.59 -13.75
CA VAL A 432 20.59 7.46 -12.93
C VAL A 432 20.84 6.00 -12.56
N PHE A 433 19.83 5.31 -12.05
CA PHE A 433 19.94 3.89 -11.73
C PHE A 433 20.21 3.04 -12.98
N ASP A 434 19.62 3.39 -14.14
CA ASP A 434 19.80 2.65 -15.41
C ASP A 434 21.24 2.65 -15.88
N GLU A 435 21.87 3.82 -15.82
CA GLU A 435 23.22 4.03 -16.33
C GLU A 435 24.28 3.50 -15.37
N TRP A 436 23.98 3.47 -14.07
CA TRP A 436 24.98 3.25 -13.03
C TRP A 436 24.88 1.89 -12.35
N ALA A 437 23.69 1.27 -12.28
CA ALA A 437 23.51 -0.08 -11.77
C ALA A 437 23.72 -1.13 -12.87
N THR A 438 24.53 -2.15 -12.57
CA THR A 438 24.79 -3.27 -13.48
C THR A 438 23.78 -4.41 -13.36
N GLU A 439 23.08 -4.47 -12.24
CA GLU A 439 22.10 -5.50 -11.87
C GLU A 439 20.99 -4.88 -11.03
N ASP A 440 19.93 -5.65 -10.77
CA ASP A 440 18.90 -5.26 -9.80
C ASP A 440 19.56 -4.98 -8.46
N CYS A 441 19.19 -3.87 -7.83
CA CYS A 441 19.89 -3.39 -6.67
C CYS A 441 18.98 -2.64 -5.71
N PHE A 442 19.49 -2.32 -4.53
CA PHE A 442 18.91 -1.29 -3.68
C PHE A 442 20.00 -0.43 -3.06
N VAL A 443 19.64 0.82 -2.78
CA VAL A 443 20.49 1.79 -2.10
C VAL A 443 19.83 2.15 -0.78
N ILE A 444 20.59 2.04 0.32
CA ILE A 444 20.13 2.43 1.65
C ILE A 444 20.54 3.88 1.88
N THR A 445 19.60 4.74 2.27
CA THR A 445 19.88 6.16 2.55
C THR A 445 19.91 6.42 4.05
N HIS A 446 19.11 5.68 4.82
CA HIS A 446 18.98 5.80 6.26
C HIS A 446 18.97 4.44 6.94
N LYS A 447 19.40 4.41 8.20
CA LYS A 447 19.28 3.26 9.09
C LYS A 447 18.63 3.66 10.41
N ILE A 448 17.88 2.75 11.01
CA ILE A 448 17.35 2.90 12.37
C ILE A 448 18.27 2.14 13.31
N VAL A 449 18.86 2.86 14.27
CA VAL A 449 19.73 2.29 15.30
C VAL A 449 19.07 2.42 16.66
N THR A 450 19.21 1.40 17.50
CA THR A 450 18.77 1.46 18.90
C THR A 450 19.93 1.96 19.75
N ALA A 451 19.76 3.10 20.41
CA ALA A 451 20.74 3.67 21.32
C ALA A 451 20.83 2.90 22.63
N SER A 452 21.85 3.18 23.45
CA SER A 452 22.07 2.53 24.75
C SER A 452 20.94 2.77 25.76
N ASP A 453 20.13 3.82 25.59
CA ASP A 453 18.93 4.11 26.39
C ASP A 453 17.68 3.36 25.91
N GLY A 454 17.82 2.48 24.91
CA GLY A 454 16.74 1.69 24.33
C GLY A 454 15.88 2.44 23.31
N LYS A 455 16.17 3.72 23.02
CA LYS A 455 15.40 4.49 22.03
C LYS A 455 15.95 4.28 20.63
N THR A 456 15.04 4.21 19.67
CA THR A 456 15.37 4.18 18.24
C THR A 456 15.77 5.58 17.76
N LYS A 457 16.76 5.65 16.88
CA LYS A 457 17.19 6.86 16.18
C LYS A 457 17.41 6.53 14.71
N LYS A 458 16.79 7.31 13.83
CA LYS A 458 17.08 7.28 12.41
C LYS A 458 18.32 8.13 12.11
N VAL A 459 19.26 7.56 11.36
CA VAL A 459 20.50 8.24 10.95
C VAL A 459 20.76 8.01 9.47
N LYS A 460 21.26 9.03 8.77
CA LYS A 460 21.73 8.89 7.39
C LYS A 460 22.93 7.95 7.34
N VAL A 461 23.06 7.18 6.26
CA VAL A 461 24.27 6.37 6.03
C VAL A 461 25.44 7.23 5.55
N SER A 462 25.15 8.28 4.78
CA SER A 462 26.12 9.25 4.27
C SER A 462 25.42 10.54 3.87
N GLU A 463 25.95 11.67 4.34
CA GLU A 463 25.44 13.00 3.94
C GLU A 463 25.65 13.23 2.43
N GLU A 464 26.81 12.86 1.88
CA GLU A 464 27.11 13.04 0.46
C GLU A 464 26.16 12.25 -0.44
N LEU A 465 25.82 11.01 -0.06
CA LEU A 465 24.86 10.18 -0.79
C LEU A 465 23.46 10.79 -0.71
N SER A 466 23.03 11.20 0.48
CA SER A 466 21.73 11.85 0.68
C SER A 466 21.63 13.13 -0.15
N ASP A 467 22.65 13.98 -0.14
CA ASP A 467 22.69 15.22 -0.92
C ASP A 467 22.62 14.94 -2.42
N PHE A 468 23.34 13.92 -2.91
CA PHE A 468 23.28 13.50 -4.30
C PHE A 468 21.86 13.02 -4.70
N LEU A 469 21.24 12.16 -3.90
CA LEU A 469 19.91 11.60 -4.16
C LEU A 469 18.78 12.61 -3.94
N ASN A 470 18.99 13.64 -3.12
CA ASN A 470 18.02 14.69 -2.84
C ASN A 470 18.00 15.83 -3.84
N ARG A 471 18.98 15.90 -4.77
CA ARG A 471 18.87 16.82 -5.91
C ARG A 471 17.56 16.53 -6.66
N PRO A 472 16.66 17.51 -6.83
CA PRO A 472 15.33 17.26 -7.40
C PRO A 472 15.44 16.66 -8.81
N ARG A 473 14.91 15.44 -8.98
CA ARG A 473 14.83 14.74 -10.25
C ARG A 473 13.42 14.23 -10.46
N TYR A 474 13.04 14.04 -11.71
CA TYR A 474 11.80 13.33 -12.00
C TYR A 474 11.91 11.87 -11.54
N GLN A 475 10.81 11.36 -11.01
CA GLN A 475 10.58 9.97 -10.64
C GLN A 475 9.25 9.51 -11.23
N ARG A 476 9.19 8.26 -11.68
CA ARG A 476 8.05 7.63 -12.33
C ARG A 476 7.12 6.95 -11.32
N PHE A 477 5.81 7.09 -11.56
CA PHE A 477 4.70 6.60 -10.75
C PHE A 477 3.59 6.09 -11.67
N ILE A 478 3.57 4.77 -11.92
CA ILE A 478 2.54 4.14 -12.77
C ILE A 478 1.49 3.48 -11.89
N GLY A 479 0.33 4.13 -11.72
CA GLY A 479 -0.78 3.53 -10.99
C GLY A 479 -1.47 2.38 -11.74
N VAL A 480 -2.77 2.27 -11.54
CA VAL A 480 -3.62 1.23 -12.17
C VAL A 480 -3.87 1.51 -13.65
N ILE A 481 -3.60 2.74 -14.10
CA ILE A 481 -3.69 3.21 -15.48
C ILE A 481 -2.29 3.60 -15.96
N TYR A 482 -1.99 3.28 -17.23
CA TYR A 482 -0.76 3.73 -17.87
C TYR A 482 -1.01 4.40 -19.23
N LYS A 483 -0.66 5.70 -19.31
CA LYS A 483 -0.76 6.53 -20.52
C LYS A 483 0.63 6.80 -21.10
N ARG A 484 1.03 5.98 -22.07
CA ARG A 484 2.35 6.07 -22.72
C ARG A 484 2.60 7.40 -23.45
N THR A 485 1.58 7.94 -24.10
CA THR A 485 1.68 9.15 -24.94
C THR A 485 1.83 10.42 -24.11
N THR A 486 1.29 10.44 -22.90
CA THR A 486 1.34 11.57 -21.95
C THR A 486 2.13 11.23 -20.69
N GLU A 487 3.12 10.33 -20.80
CA GLU A 487 3.76 9.73 -19.62
C GLU A 487 4.39 10.77 -18.67
N ILE A 488 5.03 11.82 -19.20
CA ILE A 488 5.64 12.87 -18.38
C ILE A 488 4.60 13.58 -17.49
N PRO A 489 3.56 14.23 -18.04
CA PRO A 489 2.56 14.89 -17.20
C PRO A 489 1.68 13.92 -16.40
N SER A 490 1.52 12.67 -16.83
CA SER A 490 0.64 11.69 -16.16
C SER A 490 1.33 10.86 -15.07
N HIS A 491 2.62 10.58 -15.22
CA HIS A 491 3.32 9.56 -14.42
C HIS A 491 4.66 10.03 -13.87
N TYR A 492 5.12 11.26 -14.11
CA TYR A 492 6.34 11.78 -13.51
C TYR A 492 6.09 12.94 -12.55
N SER A 493 6.82 12.92 -11.44
CA SER A 493 6.81 13.96 -10.39
C SER A 493 8.25 14.26 -9.95
N LYS A 494 8.60 15.52 -9.67
CA LYS A 494 9.93 15.83 -9.15
C LYS A 494 10.03 15.46 -7.68
N CYS A 495 11.04 14.67 -7.34
CA CYS A 495 11.23 14.08 -6.02
C CYS A 495 12.67 14.27 -5.53
N SER A 496 12.82 14.29 -4.20
CA SER A 496 14.09 14.22 -3.47
C SER A 496 14.11 12.87 -2.76
N VAL A 497 14.92 11.95 -3.29
CA VAL A 497 14.71 10.50 -3.11
C VAL A 497 15.10 10.02 -1.71
N ALA A 498 16.19 10.53 -1.14
CA ALA A 498 16.64 10.14 0.20
C ALA A 498 15.78 10.73 1.32
N ASP A 499 15.10 11.86 1.08
CA ASP A 499 14.13 12.41 2.03
C ASP A 499 12.79 11.67 1.98
N GLN A 500 12.41 11.20 0.78
CA GLN A 500 11.22 10.38 0.58
C GLN A 500 11.38 9.00 1.21
N PHE A 501 12.46 8.27 0.88
CA PHE A 501 12.66 6.88 1.25
C PHE A 501 13.93 6.65 2.07
N ASP A 502 13.86 5.68 2.98
CA ASP A 502 14.98 5.21 3.80
C ASP A 502 15.83 4.15 3.06
N ALA A 503 15.23 3.47 2.08
CA ALA A 503 15.92 2.68 1.07
C ALA A 503 15.16 2.72 -0.27
N VAL A 504 15.87 2.57 -1.38
CA VAL A 504 15.27 2.52 -2.72
C VAL A 504 15.78 1.33 -3.48
N ALA A 505 14.86 0.43 -3.83
CA ALA A 505 15.10 -0.70 -4.70
C ALA A 505 14.90 -0.30 -6.15
N HIS A 506 15.70 -0.90 -7.02
CA HIS A 506 15.65 -0.70 -8.45
C HIS A 506 15.66 -2.04 -9.16
N VAL A 507 14.60 -2.29 -9.92
CA VAL A 507 14.44 -3.45 -10.78
C VAL A 507 14.68 -3.01 -12.21
N ARG A 508 15.78 -3.49 -12.79
CA ARG A 508 16.24 -3.14 -14.13
C ARG A 508 15.32 -3.72 -15.20
N GLU A 509 14.95 -4.99 -15.06
CA GLU A 509 14.03 -5.66 -15.99
C GLU A 509 12.75 -6.08 -15.28
N SER A 510 11.60 -5.60 -15.77
CA SER A 510 10.30 -5.95 -15.21
C SER A 510 9.48 -6.84 -16.13
N ARG A 511 8.64 -7.68 -15.54
CA ARG A 511 7.54 -8.36 -16.23
C ARG A 511 6.20 -7.83 -15.75
N GLY A 512 5.23 -7.76 -16.65
CA GLY A 512 3.85 -7.49 -16.27
C GLY A 512 3.28 -8.61 -15.39
N ILE A 513 2.65 -8.22 -14.28
CA ILE A 513 2.00 -9.14 -13.35
C ILE A 513 0.82 -9.83 -14.04
N GLN A 514 0.67 -11.15 -13.86
CA GLN A 514 -0.47 -11.89 -14.40
C GLN A 514 -1.65 -11.88 -13.42
N PRO A 515 -2.85 -11.46 -13.86
CA PRO A 515 -4.07 -11.66 -13.10
C PRO A 515 -4.39 -13.16 -12.93
N LEU A 516 -5.07 -13.52 -11.84
CA LEU A 516 -5.50 -14.90 -11.60
C LEU A 516 -6.65 -15.31 -12.53
N GLU A 517 -7.55 -14.38 -12.83
CA GLU A 517 -8.64 -14.60 -13.76
C GLU A 517 -8.15 -14.35 -15.18
N HIS A 518 -8.56 -15.21 -16.11
CA HIS A 518 -8.34 -14.97 -17.54
C HIS A 518 -9.27 -13.84 -17.98
N GLU A 519 -8.90 -12.62 -17.62
CA GLU A 519 -9.34 -11.43 -18.33
C GLU A 519 -8.56 -11.41 -19.66
N ASP A 520 -9.11 -10.82 -20.72
CA ASP A 520 -8.57 -10.83 -22.12
C ASP A 520 -7.20 -10.12 -22.30
N THR A 521 -6.39 -10.09 -21.25
CA THR A 521 -5.04 -9.55 -21.00
C THR A 521 -4.01 -9.69 -22.12
N TRP A 522 -4.08 -10.76 -22.94
CA TRP A 522 -3.02 -11.08 -23.91
C TRP A 522 -3.40 -10.82 -25.37
N LYS A 523 -4.62 -10.35 -25.66
CA LYS A 523 -5.04 -10.03 -27.05
C LYS A 523 -4.39 -8.74 -27.58
N GLY A 524 -3.86 -7.88 -26.69
CA GLY A 524 -3.38 -6.53 -27.04
C GLY A 524 -2.01 -6.42 -27.72
N LEU A 525 -1.21 -7.49 -27.78
CA LEU A 525 0.06 -7.47 -28.52
C LEU A 525 -0.08 -7.96 -29.98
N ILE A 526 -1.29 -8.30 -30.43
CA ILE A 526 -1.51 -8.90 -31.75
C ILE A 526 -2.44 -8.01 -32.57
N LYS A 527 -1.84 -7.31 -33.56
CA LYS A 527 -2.43 -6.47 -34.62
C LYS A 527 -3.08 -5.16 -34.17
N GLY A 528 -2.34 -4.05 -34.30
CA GLY A 528 -2.97 -2.72 -34.40
C GLY A 528 -2.18 -1.50 -33.91
N GLU A 529 -0.92 -1.59 -33.45
CA GLU A 529 -0.09 -0.38 -33.26
C GLU A 529 0.50 0.07 -34.62
N ILE A 530 -0.37 0.43 -35.56
CA ILE A 530 -0.03 1.22 -36.76
C ILE A 530 -1.17 2.22 -36.97
N ASP A 531 -0.79 3.49 -37.07
CA ASP A 531 -1.58 4.66 -37.46
C ASP A 531 -2.44 5.36 -36.39
N GLU A 532 -1.78 6.18 -35.57
CA GLU A 532 -2.30 7.53 -35.29
C GLU A 532 -1.20 8.56 -35.60
N THR A 533 -0.75 8.55 -36.86
CA THR A 533 0.11 9.58 -37.44
C THR A 533 -0.75 10.64 -38.15
N PHE A 534 -1.21 11.67 -37.42
CA PHE A 534 -1.62 13.02 -37.91
C PHE A 534 -2.74 13.10 -39.00
N PRO A 535 -3.25 14.27 -39.45
CA PRO A 535 -3.10 15.67 -38.98
C PRO A 535 -4.43 16.46 -38.83
N PHE A 536 -4.38 17.56 -38.08
CA PHE A 536 -5.01 18.86 -38.38
C PHE A 536 -4.01 19.91 -37.82
N GLY A 537 -3.45 20.93 -38.50
CA GLY A 537 -3.88 21.71 -39.67
C GLY A 537 -5.07 22.59 -39.26
N GLU A 538 -4.94 23.85 -38.85
CA GLU A 538 -4.11 25.00 -39.28
C GLU A 538 -3.43 25.77 -38.13
#